data_AF-A0A9D8CHQ8-F1
#
_entry.id   AF-A0A9D8CHQ8-F1
#
_cell.length_a   1.000
_cell.length_b   1.000
_cell.length_c   1.000
_cell.angle_alpha   90.00
_cell.angle_beta   90.00
_cell.angle_gamma   90.00
#
_symmetry.space_group_name_H-M   'P 1'
#
loop_
_entity.id
_entity.type
_entity.pdbx_description
1 polymer ?
#
loop_
_entity_poly.entity_id
_entity_poly.type
_entity_poly.pdbx_seq_one_letter_code
_entity_poly.pdbx_strand_id
1 'polypeptide(L)'
;MIELYTGPTGNGQRAAIALEECGLPYKVTKYNLAKGEHKNPDYLKINPLGAIPSIVDPEGPGGKRIVLTQSGAIVLYCAEKSGKLLPKDPEKRAQAYRWFMHTSTDVAPASGAIFATGNLPDKPASAVELFEKRLINHLRESDRRLGEAEYLAGELSIADIALYPIVAGRKAMIEKAGGLNNLLKWFERMSARPGIQKGMAASSN
;
A
#
# COMPACT_ATOMS: atom_id res chain seq x y z
N MET A 1 19.18 5.76 10.48
CA MET A 1 18.58 5.49 9.14
C MET A 1 17.69 4.25 9.22
N ILE A 2 16.50 4.30 8.61
CA ILE A 2 15.51 3.22 8.67
C ILE A 2 15.96 2.02 7.80
N GLU A 3 15.72 0.80 8.25
CA GLU A 3 15.88 -0.41 7.43
C GLU A 3 14.51 -0.86 6.93
N LEU A 4 14.34 -1.00 5.61
CA LEU A 4 13.15 -1.55 4.98
C LEU A 4 13.43 -2.96 4.47
N TYR A 5 12.66 -3.94 4.94
CA TYR A 5 12.67 -5.30 4.44
C TYR A 5 11.43 -5.50 3.57
N THR A 6 11.63 -5.80 2.28
CA THR A 6 10.54 -5.73 1.28
C THR A 6 10.71 -6.74 0.14
N GLY A 7 9.77 -6.71 -0.80
CA GLY A 7 9.77 -7.47 -2.05
C GLY A 7 8.77 -6.88 -3.05
N PRO A 8 8.69 -7.41 -4.28
CA PRO A 8 7.91 -6.86 -5.40
C PRO A 8 6.40 -7.12 -5.24
N THR A 9 5.79 -6.55 -4.20
CA THR A 9 4.36 -6.68 -3.90
C THR A 9 3.74 -5.32 -3.63
N GLY A 10 2.41 -5.23 -3.76
CA GLY A 10 1.69 -3.99 -3.41
C GLY A 10 1.88 -3.57 -1.95
N ASN A 11 2.04 -4.52 -1.03
CA ASN A 11 2.34 -4.22 0.38
C ASN A 11 3.76 -3.67 0.55
N GLY A 12 4.74 -4.25 -0.14
CA GLY A 12 6.13 -3.77 -0.13
C GLY A 12 6.28 -2.38 -0.74
N GLN A 13 5.62 -2.15 -1.88
CA GLN A 13 5.52 -0.85 -2.55
C GLN A 13 4.93 0.21 -1.63
N ARG A 14 3.85 -0.11 -0.91
CA ARG A 14 3.19 0.82 0.02
C ARG A 14 4.16 1.38 1.07
N ALA A 15 5.01 0.54 1.66
CA ALA A 15 5.99 0.97 2.64
C ALA A 15 7.09 1.84 2.03
N ALA A 16 7.63 1.44 0.86
CA ALA A 16 8.66 2.20 0.17
C ALA A 16 8.16 3.59 -0.28
N ILE A 17 6.95 3.67 -0.83
CA ILE A 17 6.32 4.94 -1.21
C ILE A 17 6.14 5.84 0.01
N ALA A 18 5.69 5.30 1.15
CA ALA A 18 5.50 6.09 2.35
C ALA A 18 6.82 6.71 2.84
N LEU A 19 7.92 5.96 2.81
CA LEU A 19 9.25 6.46 3.18
C LEU A 19 9.70 7.58 2.24
N GLU A 20 9.50 7.41 0.93
CA GLU A 20 9.86 8.39 -0.10
C GLU A 20 9.03 9.68 -0.02
N GLU A 21 7.69 9.58 0.04
CA GLU A 21 6.80 10.75 0.14
C GLU A 21 6.99 11.50 1.48
N CYS A 22 7.36 10.79 2.54
CA CYS A 22 7.72 11.42 3.81
C CYS A 22 9.14 12.01 3.83
N GLY A 23 10.01 11.62 2.89
CA GLY A 23 11.41 12.04 2.84
C GLY A 23 12.25 11.44 3.97
N LEU A 24 11.93 10.22 4.39
CA LEU A 24 12.62 9.52 5.47
C LEU A 24 13.78 8.70 4.91
N PRO A 25 15.04 8.91 5.34
CA PRO A 25 16.18 8.14 4.86
C PRO A 25 16.07 6.67 5.25
N TYR A 26 16.26 5.78 4.29
CA TYR A 26 16.18 4.35 4.49
C TYR A 26 17.15 3.56 3.61
N LYS A 27 17.49 2.35 4.06
CA LYS A 27 18.16 1.31 3.26
C LYS A 27 17.21 0.16 3.01
N VAL A 28 17.36 -0.53 1.87
CA VAL A 28 16.45 -1.60 1.44
C VAL A 28 17.14 -2.95 1.46
N THR A 29 16.47 -3.94 2.06
CA THR A 29 16.74 -5.37 1.91
C THR A 29 15.58 -5.99 1.15
N LYS A 30 15.84 -6.49 -0.07
CA LYS A 30 14.84 -7.15 -0.89
C LYS A 30 14.91 -8.67 -0.69
N TYR A 31 13.76 -9.32 -0.57
CA TYR A 31 13.65 -10.78 -0.52
C TYR A 31 12.99 -11.33 -1.77
N ASN A 32 13.56 -12.40 -2.32
CA ASN A 32 12.90 -13.25 -3.30
C ASN A 32 11.86 -14.14 -2.61
N LEU A 33 10.60 -13.76 -2.71
CA LEU A 33 9.49 -14.46 -2.06
C LEU A 33 9.25 -15.85 -2.67
N ALA A 34 9.48 -16.01 -3.98
CA ALA A 34 9.33 -17.28 -4.67
C ALA A 34 10.37 -18.32 -4.21
N LYS A 35 11.58 -17.87 -3.86
CA LYS A 35 12.62 -18.72 -3.25
C LYS A 35 12.48 -18.89 -1.74
N GLY A 36 11.47 -18.28 -1.11
CA GLY A 36 11.28 -18.37 0.33
C GLY A 36 12.28 -17.58 1.17
N GLU A 37 13.03 -16.62 0.59
CA GLU A 37 14.10 -15.91 1.32
C GLU A 37 13.59 -15.16 2.55
N HIS A 38 12.36 -14.61 2.49
CA HIS A 38 11.62 -14.03 3.62
C HIS A 38 11.28 -15.01 4.76
N LYS A 39 11.72 -16.26 4.72
CA LYS A 39 11.61 -17.25 5.80
C LYS A 39 12.96 -17.58 6.44
N ASN A 40 14.03 -16.86 6.07
CA ASN A 40 15.33 -17.06 6.69
C ASN A 40 15.31 -16.71 8.20
N PRO A 41 16.12 -17.40 9.04
CA PRO A 41 16.09 -17.20 10.49
C PRO A 41 16.33 -15.76 10.96
N ASP A 42 17.16 -14.98 10.25
CA ASP A 42 17.46 -13.62 10.65
C ASP A 42 16.29 -12.67 10.42
N TYR A 43 15.55 -12.85 9.33
CA TYR A 43 14.32 -12.09 9.10
C TYR A 43 13.19 -12.52 10.03
N LEU A 44 13.09 -13.80 10.38
CA LEU A 44 12.07 -14.27 11.33
C LEU A 44 12.24 -13.69 12.74
N LYS A 45 13.46 -13.28 13.13
CA LYS A 45 13.68 -12.50 14.37
C LYS A 45 13.06 -11.10 14.31
N ILE A 46 12.85 -10.56 13.10
CA ILE A 46 12.24 -9.24 12.87
C ILE A 46 10.73 -9.39 12.72
N ASN A 47 10.28 -10.34 11.90
CA ASN A 47 8.88 -10.63 11.69
C ASN A 47 8.64 -12.15 11.74
N PRO A 48 8.14 -12.70 12.87
CA PRO A 48 7.90 -14.13 13.03
C PRO A 48 6.89 -14.73 12.04
N LEU A 49 5.98 -13.92 11.49
CA LEU A 49 5.07 -14.37 10.42
C LEU A 49 5.85 -14.64 9.12
N GLY A 50 7.05 -14.07 8.98
CA GLY A 50 7.85 -14.10 7.78
C GLY A 50 7.10 -13.47 6.62
N ALA A 51 6.39 -12.36 6.86
CA ALA A 51 5.69 -11.58 5.84
C ALA A 51 6.44 -10.27 5.60
N ILE A 52 6.37 -9.73 4.38
CA ILE A 52 6.88 -8.40 4.06
C ILE A 52 5.72 -7.41 3.85
N PRO A 53 5.93 -6.10 4.02
CA PRO A 53 7.16 -5.45 4.50
C PRO A 53 7.27 -5.42 6.02
N SER A 54 8.50 -5.15 6.48
CA SER A 54 8.79 -4.71 7.85
C SER A 54 9.80 -3.58 7.83
N ILE A 55 9.78 -2.71 8.83
CA ILE A 55 10.83 -1.72 9.06
C ILE A 55 11.50 -1.90 10.41
N VAL A 56 12.76 -1.49 10.49
CA VAL A 56 13.49 -1.26 11.73
C VAL A 56 13.94 0.19 11.73
N ASP A 57 13.48 0.97 12.70
CA ASP A 57 13.93 2.34 12.88
C ASP A 57 14.74 2.44 14.18
N PRO A 58 16.06 2.69 14.12
CA PRO A 58 16.89 2.83 15.31
C PRO A 58 16.55 4.09 16.12
N GLU A 59 15.97 5.12 15.49
CA GLU A 59 15.65 6.42 16.07
C GLU A 59 14.13 6.64 16.08
N GLY A 60 13.38 5.62 16.53
CA GLY A 60 11.92 5.67 16.63
C GLY A 60 11.40 6.66 17.69
N PRO A 61 10.12 6.56 18.08
CA PRO A 61 9.50 7.48 19.03
C PRO A 61 10.30 7.58 20.33
N GLY A 62 10.62 8.81 20.76
CA GLY A 62 11.46 9.04 21.94
C GLY A 62 12.92 8.61 21.78
N GLY A 63 13.43 8.47 20.55
CA GLY A 63 14.81 8.06 20.26
C GLY A 63 15.06 6.56 20.48
N LYS A 64 13.99 5.75 20.57
CA LYS A 64 14.09 4.30 20.86
C LYS A 64 13.92 3.48 19.60
N ARG A 65 14.72 2.42 19.48
CA ARG A 65 14.60 1.44 18.41
C ARG A 65 13.20 0.83 18.39
N ILE A 66 12.57 0.81 17.21
CA ILE A 66 11.29 0.15 16.97
C ILE A 66 11.39 -0.80 15.78
N VAL A 67 10.72 -1.95 15.90
CA VAL A 67 10.43 -2.85 14.78
C VAL A 67 8.95 -2.74 14.48
N LEU A 68 8.59 -2.49 13.23
CA LEU A 68 7.19 -2.36 12.83
C LEU A 68 6.91 -3.23 11.60
N THR A 69 5.91 -4.08 11.74
CA THR A 69 5.35 -4.89 10.65
C THR A 69 4.02 -4.28 10.20
N GLN A 70 3.37 -4.89 9.20
CA GLN A 70 2.14 -4.40 8.58
C GLN A 70 2.33 -3.11 7.77
N SER A 71 2.18 -3.23 6.46
CA SER A 71 2.36 -2.09 5.54
C SER A 71 1.49 -0.88 5.88
N GLY A 72 0.27 -1.06 6.37
CA GLY A 72 -0.59 0.04 6.80
C GLY A 72 -0.04 0.77 8.04
N ALA A 73 0.41 0.04 9.05
CA ALA A 73 1.03 0.64 10.23
C ALA A 73 2.31 1.40 9.87
N ILE A 74 3.09 0.88 8.91
CA ILE A 74 4.28 1.56 8.39
C ILE A 74 3.93 2.90 7.72
N VAL A 75 2.85 2.96 6.93
CA VAL A 75 2.38 4.22 6.32
C VAL A 75 2.02 5.25 7.39
N LEU A 76 1.23 4.84 8.40
CA LEU A 76 0.85 5.68 9.53
C LEU A 76 2.08 6.19 10.29
N TYR A 77 3.00 5.28 10.59
CA TYR A 77 4.26 5.61 11.26
C TYR A 77 5.08 6.65 10.50
N CYS A 78 5.22 6.49 9.17
CA CYS A 78 5.96 7.44 8.35
C CYS A 78 5.28 8.82 8.34
N ALA A 79 3.94 8.84 8.29
CA ALA A 79 3.17 10.08 8.35
C ALA A 79 3.35 10.81 9.69
N GLU A 80 3.22 10.09 10.81
CA GLU A 80 3.42 10.65 12.16
C GLU A 80 4.85 11.13 12.38
N LYS A 81 5.85 10.32 12.03
CA LYS A 81 7.28 10.65 12.22
C LYS A 81 7.69 11.89 11.44
N SER A 82 7.15 12.09 10.23
CA SER A 82 7.51 13.20 9.34
C SER A 82 6.60 14.43 9.47
N GLY A 83 5.42 14.28 10.10
CA GLY A 83 4.38 15.31 10.11
C GLY A 83 3.73 15.57 8.75
N LYS A 84 3.86 14.64 7.79
CA LYS A 84 3.30 14.72 6.43
C LYS A 84 2.16 13.71 6.25
N LEU A 85 1.36 13.86 5.18
CA LEU A 85 0.33 12.90 4.74
C LEU A 85 -0.84 12.67 5.72
N LEU A 86 -0.91 13.43 6.82
CA LEU A 86 -2.02 13.43 7.74
C LEU A 86 -2.50 14.87 7.95
N PRO A 87 -3.78 15.17 7.68
CA PRO A 87 -4.37 16.46 8.01
C PRO A 87 -4.20 16.77 9.49
N LYS A 88 -4.02 18.06 9.84
CA LYS A 88 -3.99 18.52 11.25
C LYS A 88 -5.39 18.70 11.83
N ASP A 89 -6.33 19.10 10.98
CA ASP A 89 -7.73 19.22 11.35
C ASP A 89 -8.32 17.85 11.73
N PRO A 90 -8.97 17.72 12.90
CA PRO A 90 -9.48 16.43 13.38
C PRO A 90 -10.50 15.78 12.43
N GLU A 91 -11.38 16.56 11.80
CA GLU A 91 -12.42 16.04 10.91
C GLU A 91 -11.78 15.52 9.62
N LYS A 92 -10.91 16.30 8.98
CA LYS A 92 -10.17 15.86 7.78
C LYS A 92 -9.30 14.65 8.08
N ARG A 93 -8.68 14.60 9.26
CA ARG A 93 -7.89 13.44 9.71
C ARG A 93 -8.75 12.19 9.86
N ALA A 94 -9.95 12.32 10.43
CA ALA A 94 -10.90 11.21 10.50
C ALA A 94 -11.31 10.71 9.11
N GLN A 95 -11.51 11.61 8.14
CA GLN A 95 -11.77 11.22 6.75
C GLN A 95 -10.56 10.51 6.11
N ALA A 96 -9.33 10.98 6.35
CA ALA A 96 -8.13 10.30 5.88
C ALA A 96 -8.03 8.87 6.46
N TYR A 97 -8.32 8.69 7.75
CA TYR A 97 -8.38 7.37 8.36
C TYR A 97 -9.48 6.50 7.76
N ARG A 98 -10.69 7.04 7.51
CA ARG A 98 -11.76 6.28 6.86
C ARG A 98 -11.31 5.70 5.51
N TRP A 99 -10.72 6.52 4.64
CA TRP A 99 -10.28 6.05 3.32
C TRP A 99 -9.06 5.12 3.37
N PHE A 100 -8.17 5.35 4.34
CA PHE A 100 -7.09 4.44 4.66
C PHE A 100 -7.62 3.07 5.12
N MET A 101 -8.66 3.05 5.95
CA MET A 101 -9.33 1.83 6.40
C MET A 101 -10.08 1.15 5.26
N HIS A 102 -10.87 1.87 4.45
CA HIS A 102 -11.49 1.33 3.22
C HIS A 102 -10.47 0.57 2.36
N THR A 103 -9.27 1.13 2.20
CA THR A 103 -8.21 0.43 1.48
C THR A 103 -7.73 -0.81 2.23
N SER A 104 -7.47 -0.68 3.53
CA SER A 104 -6.84 -1.73 4.34
C SER A 104 -7.77 -2.91 4.66
N THR A 105 -9.08 -2.67 4.81
CA THR A 105 -10.08 -3.66 5.24
C THR A 105 -10.92 -4.21 4.10
N ASP A 106 -11.05 -3.46 2.99
CA ASP A 106 -11.96 -3.85 1.90
C ASP A 106 -11.21 -4.07 0.58
N VAL A 107 -10.49 -3.05 0.10
CA VAL A 107 -9.79 -3.11 -1.20
C VAL A 107 -8.62 -4.10 -1.17
N ALA A 108 -7.75 -4.02 -0.17
CA ALA A 108 -6.56 -4.86 -0.08
C ALA A 108 -6.91 -6.35 0.13
N PRO A 109 -7.86 -6.72 1.01
CA PRO A 109 -8.29 -8.11 1.13
C PRO A 109 -8.96 -8.65 -0.13
N ALA A 110 -9.79 -7.86 -0.83
CA ALA A 110 -10.38 -8.28 -2.10
C ALA A 110 -9.29 -8.53 -3.16
N SER A 111 -8.31 -7.63 -3.29
CA SER A 111 -7.17 -7.82 -4.19
C SER A 111 -6.29 -9.02 -3.81
N GLY A 112 -6.08 -9.25 -2.51
CA GLY A 112 -5.37 -10.41 -1.99
C GLY A 112 -6.10 -11.72 -2.27
N ALA A 113 -7.42 -11.74 -2.15
CA ALA A 113 -8.25 -12.91 -2.44
C ALA A 113 -8.15 -13.30 -3.93
N ILE A 114 -8.21 -12.34 -4.85
CA ILE A 114 -7.98 -12.60 -6.30
C ILE A 114 -6.61 -13.27 -6.51
N PHE A 115 -5.55 -12.77 -5.86
CA PHE A 115 -4.22 -13.37 -5.95
C PHE A 115 -4.20 -14.79 -5.39
N ALA A 116 -4.79 -15.01 -4.22
CA ALA A 116 -4.82 -16.33 -3.59
C ALA A 116 -5.59 -17.35 -4.44
N THR A 117 -6.80 -17.01 -4.89
CA THR A 117 -7.64 -17.90 -5.71
C THR A 117 -7.04 -18.16 -7.09
N GLY A 118 -6.40 -17.16 -7.69
CA GLY A 118 -5.75 -17.28 -9.00
C GLY A 118 -4.47 -18.12 -9.01
N ASN A 119 -3.92 -18.44 -7.84
CA ASN A 119 -2.74 -19.29 -7.67
C ASN A 119 -3.06 -20.71 -7.19
N LEU A 120 -4.32 -21.04 -6.95
CA LEU A 120 -4.73 -22.42 -6.66
C LEU A 120 -4.49 -23.33 -7.89
N PRO A 121 -4.27 -24.64 -7.73
CA PRO A 121 -4.18 -25.57 -8.85
C PRO A 121 -5.44 -25.58 -9.73
N ASP A 122 -6.62 -25.62 -9.11
CA ASP A 122 -7.91 -25.77 -9.81
C ASP A 122 -8.66 -24.46 -10.08
N LYS A 123 -8.06 -23.31 -9.71
CA LYS A 123 -8.52 -21.92 -9.95
C LYS A 123 -10.03 -21.79 -10.20
N PRO A 124 -10.88 -21.86 -9.16
CA PRO A 124 -12.33 -21.82 -9.34
C PRO A 124 -12.74 -20.47 -9.95
N ALA A 125 -13.13 -20.49 -11.23
CA ALA A 125 -13.42 -19.27 -12.01
C ALA A 125 -14.48 -18.39 -11.34
N SER A 126 -15.51 -19.00 -10.76
CA SER A 126 -16.57 -18.30 -10.01
C SER A 126 -16.06 -17.57 -8.77
N ALA A 127 -15.05 -18.11 -8.07
CA ALA A 127 -14.46 -17.45 -6.91
C ALA A 127 -13.57 -16.27 -7.33
N VAL A 128 -12.79 -16.44 -8.41
CA VAL A 128 -11.98 -15.34 -8.97
C VAL A 128 -12.90 -14.20 -9.40
N GLU A 129 -13.94 -14.49 -10.18
CA GLU A 129 -14.91 -13.49 -10.65
C GLU A 129 -15.64 -12.80 -9.49
N LEU A 130 -16.00 -13.53 -8.43
CA LEU A 130 -16.58 -12.96 -7.22
C LEU A 130 -15.69 -11.88 -6.60
N PHE A 131 -14.40 -12.17 -6.42
CA PHE A 131 -13.47 -11.22 -5.81
C PHE A 131 -13.08 -10.09 -6.76
N GLU A 132 -13.03 -10.32 -8.07
CA GLU A 132 -12.86 -9.27 -9.08
C GLU A 132 -14.02 -8.28 -9.03
N LYS A 133 -15.28 -8.77 -9.06
CA LYS A 133 -16.47 -7.92 -8.92
C LYS A 133 -16.46 -7.15 -7.60
N ARG A 134 -16.08 -7.81 -6.50
CA ARG A 134 -15.98 -7.15 -5.19
C ARG A 134 -14.93 -6.04 -5.18
N LEU A 135 -13.74 -6.29 -5.72
CA LEU A 135 -12.69 -5.28 -5.84
C LEU A 135 -13.17 -4.08 -6.67
N ILE A 136 -13.75 -4.33 -7.85
CA ILE A 136 -14.27 -3.27 -8.72
C ILE A 136 -15.36 -2.46 -8.01
N ASN A 137 -16.24 -3.09 -7.24
CA ASN A 137 -17.26 -2.37 -6.46
C ASN A 137 -16.64 -1.44 -5.40
N HIS A 138 -15.61 -1.88 -4.67
CA HIS A 138 -14.91 -1.00 -3.73
C HIS A 138 -14.18 0.15 -4.44
N LEU A 139 -13.63 -0.10 -5.62
CA LEU A 139 -12.96 0.92 -6.43
C LEU A 139 -13.94 1.93 -7.05
N ARG A 140 -15.20 1.54 -7.31
CA ARG A 140 -16.25 2.48 -7.74
C ARG A 140 -16.58 3.52 -6.68
N GLU A 141 -16.55 3.16 -5.40
CA GLU A 141 -16.71 4.13 -4.32
C GLU A 141 -15.52 5.10 -4.26
N SER A 142 -14.30 4.60 -4.47
CA SER A 142 -13.12 5.47 -4.61
C SER A 142 -13.23 6.39 -5.83
N ASP A 143 -13.72 5.88 -6.97
CA ASP A 143 -13.93 6.68 -8.19
C ASP A 143 -14.94 7.82 -7.97
N ARG A 144 -16.11 7.51 -7.38
CA ARG A 144 -17.12 8.51 -7.04
C ARG A 144 -16.52 9.61 -6.18
N ARG A 145 -15.78 9.22 -5.12
CA ARG A 145 -15.10 10.17 -4.24
C ARG A 145 -14.10 11.06 -4.98
N LEU A 146 -13.32 10.49 -5.90
CA LEU A 146 -12.31 11.20 -6.69
C LEU A 146 -12.92 12.07 -7.80
N GLY A 147 -14.21 11.92 -8.08
CA GLY A 147 -14.98 12.88 -8.87
C GLY A 147 -15.33 14.17 -8.09
N GLU A 148 -15.28 14.11 -6.76
CA GLU A 148 -15.66 15.23 -5.87
C GLU A 148 -14.44 15.94 -5.26
N ALA A 149 -13.26 15.31 -5.23
CA ALA A 149 -12.02 15.98 -4.84
C ALA A 149 -10.79 15.36 -5.52
N GLU A 150 -9.69 16.09 -5.44
CA GLU A 150 -8.41 15.69 -6.04
C GLU A 150 -7.88 14.38 -5.44
N TYR A 151 -7.96 14.22 -4.13
CA TYR A 151 -7.48 13.07 -3.38
C TYR A 151 -8.60 12.47 -2.51
N LEU A 152 -8.42 11.24 -2.03
CA LEU A 152 -9.46 10.53 -1.26
C LEU A 152 -9.91 11.30 -0.02
N ALA A 153 -8.96 11.91 0.69
CA ALA A 153 -9.23 12.73 1.88
C ALA A 153 -9.42 14.23 1.57
N GLY A 154 -9.54 14.60 0.29
CA GLY A 154 -9.57 15.99 -0.18
C GLY A 154 -8.18 16.57 -0.42
N GLU A 155 -7.18 16.15 0.37
CA GLU A 155 -5.75 16.42 0.18
C GLU A 155 -4.95 15.11 0.18
N LEU A 156 -3.73 15.13 -0.38
CA LEU A 156 -2.85 13.97 -0.42
C LEU A 156 -2.61 13.44 0.98
N SER A 157 -2.91 12.16 1.21
CA SER A 157 -2.83 11.57 2.54
C SER A 157 -2.37 10.11 2.51
N ILE A 158 -2.25 9.53 3.70
CA ILE A 158 -2.07 8.08 3.91
C ILE A 158 -3.06 7.22 3.11
N ALA A 159 -4.27 7.73 2.84
CA ALA A 159 -5.28 7.00 2.08
C ALA A 159 -4.82 6.74 0.64
N ASP A 160 -4.25 7.76 0.00
CA ASP A 160 -3.79 7.66 -1.38
C ASP A 160 -2.55 6.77 -1.48
N ILE A 161 -1.63 6.88 -0.52
CA ILE A 161 -0.45 6.02 -0.42
C ILE A 161 -0.86 4.55 -0.23
N ALA A 162 -1.90 4.30 0.57
CA ALA A 162 -2.39 2.96 0.79
C ALA A 162 -2.99 2.33 -0.48
N LEU A 163 -3.77 3.12 -1.24
CA LEU A 163 -4.52 2.64 -2.40
C LEU A 163 -3.66 2.47 -3.64
N TYR A 164 -2.70 3.37 -3.88
CA TYR A 164 -1.98 3.47 -5.15
C TYR A 164 -1.35 2.15 -5.62
N PRO A 165 -0.60 1.38 -4.79
CA PRO A 165 0.01 0.13 -5.25
C PRO A 165 -0.99 -0.91 -5.72
N ILE A 166 -2.21 -0.91 -5.16
CA ILE A 166 -3.25 -1.84 -5.57
C ILE A 166 -3.79 -1.45 -6.96
N VAL A 167 -4.06 -0.16 -7.17
CA VAL A 167 -4.53 0.34 -8.47
C VAL A 167 -3.46 0.12 -9.54
N ALA A 168 -2.19 0.39 -9.23
CA ALA A 168 -1.06 0.11 -10.12
C ALA A 168 -1.01 -1.37 -10.52
N GLY A 169 -1.09 -2.29 -9.54
CA GLY A 169 -1.08 -3.73 -9.79
C GLY A 169 -2.34 -4.29 -10.45
N ARG A 170 -3.43 -3.52 -10.50
CA ARG A 170 -4.74 -3.93 -11.04
C ARG A 170 -5.21 -3.08 -12.22
N LYS A 171 -4.34 -2.23 -12.80
CA LYS A 171 -4.70 -1.25 -13.84
C LYS A 171 -5.44 -1.88 -15.02
N ALA A 172 -4.91 -2.98 -15.58
CA ALA A 172 -5.55 -3.66 -16.71
C ALA A 172 -6.97 -4.19 -16.39
N MET A 173 -7.18 -4.65 -15.15
CA MET A 173 -8.50 -5.11 -14.68
C MET A 173 -9.48 -3.94 -14.55
N ILE A 174 -9.00 -2.80 -14.02
CA ILE A 174 -9.77 -1.57 -13.87
C ILE A 174 -10.18 -1.01 -15.23
N GLU A 175 -9.26 -0.96 -16.18
CA GLU A 175 -9.52 -0.51 -17.56
C GLU A 175 -10.54 -1.41 -18.25
N LYS A 176 -10.41 -2.73 -18.11
CA LYS A 176 -11.36 -3.70 -18.66
C LYS A 176 -12.76 -3.55 -18.07
N ALA A 177 -12.86 -3.24 -16.77
CA ALA A 177 -14.15 -3.08 -16.10
C ALA A 177 -14.91 -1.82 -16.56
N GLY A 178 -14.19 -0.77 -16.97
CA GLY A 178 -14.76 0.49 -17.43
C GLY A 178 -15.46 1.31 -16.33
N GLY A 179 -15.74 2.58 -16.62
CA GLY A 179 -16.50 3.47 -15.72
C GLY A 179 -15.76 3.95 -14.46
N LEU A 180 -14.43 3.84 -14.42
CA LEU A 180 -13.56 4.25 -13.30
C LEU A 180 -12.64 5.41 -13.71
N ASN A 181 -13.19 6.41 -14.41
CA ASN A 181 -12.43 7.48 -15.06
C ASN A 181 -11.72 8.42 -14.06
N ASN A 182 -12.35 8.71 -12.93
CA ASN A 182 -11.76 9.58 -11.91
C ASN A 182 -10.62 8.86 -11.18
N LEU A 183 -10.79 7.56 -10.93
CA LEU A 183 -9.74 6.71 -10.38
C LEU A 183 -8.52 6.63 -11.31
N LEU A 184 -8.73 6.47 -12.62
CA LEU A 184 -7.64 6.45 -13.59
C LEU A 184 -6.93 7.81 -13.70
N LYS A 185 -7.67 8.93 -13.67
CA LYS A 185 -7.05 10.28 -13.60
C LYS A 185 -6.24 10.48 -12.33
N TRP A 186 -6.75 10.04 -11.18
CA TRP A 186 -6.01 10.05 -9.93
C TRP A 186 -4.77 9.16 -9.99
N PHE A 187 -4.84 7.99 -10.63
CA PHE A 187 -3.70 7.11 -10.83
C PHE A 187 -2.59 7.81 -11.61
N GLU A 188 -2.91 8.49 -12.73
CA GLU A 188 -1.91 9.24 -13.51
C GLU A 188 -1.30 10.40 -12.72
N ARG A 189 -2.10 11.10 -11.91
CA ARG A 189 -1.59 12.14 -11.01
C ARG A 189 -0.61 11.58 -9.98
N MET A 190 -0.95 10.42 -9.40
CA MET A 190 -0.11 9.75 -8.40
C MET A 190 1.17 9.19 -9.04
N SER A 191 1.08 8.57 -10.22
CA SER A 191 2.23 7.96 -10.92
C SER A 191 3.27 8.99 -11.37
N ALA A 192 2.87 10.24 -11.56
CA ALA A 192 3.75 11.34 -11.89
C ALA A 192 4.59 11.86 -10.69
N ARG A 193 4.27 11.45 -9.46
CA ARG A 193 4.96 11.95 -8.27
C ARG A 193 6.35 11.29 -8.12
N PRO A 194 7.43 12.06 -7.87
CA PRO A 194 8.77 11.49 -7.71
C PRO A 194 8.88 10.46 -6.58
N GLY A 195 8.22 10.67 -5.43
CA GLY A 195 8.26 9.73 -4.32
C GLY A 195 7.55 8.41 -4.63
N ILE A 196 6.44 8.49 -5.36
CA ILE A 196 5.74 7.32 -5.90
C ILE A 196 6.65 6.51 -6.84
N GLN A 197 7.29 7.17 -7.82
CA GLN A 197 8.18 6.50 -8.78
C GLN A 197 9.36 5.82 -8.08
N LYS A 198 10.04 6.52 -7.17
CA LYS A 198 11.15 5.97 -6.39
C LYS A 198 10.70 4.81 -5.49
N GLY A 199 9.56 4.95 -4.81
CA GLY A 199 9.04 3.89 -3.95
C GLY A 199 8.67 2.61 -4.72
N MET A 200 8.08 2.77 -5.91
CA MET A 200 7.81 1.64 -6.80
C MET A 200 9.11 0.96 -7.28
N ALA A 201 10.13 1.74 -7.66
CA ALA A 201 11.43 1.20 -8.06
C ALA A 201 12.17 0.50 -6.90
N ALA A 202 12.09 1.04 -5.69
CA ALA A 202 12.78 0.52 -4.50
C ALA A 202 12.30 -0.87 -4.08
N SER A 203 11.10 -1.28 -4.48
CA SER A 203 10.52 -2.59 -4.20
C SER A 203 10.48 -3.53 -5.41
N SER A 204 10.82 -3.04 -6.60
CA SER A 204 10.86 -3.84 -7.84
C SER A 204 12.01 -4.85 -7.82
N ASN A 205 11.93 -5.90 -8.66
CA ASN A 205 13.00 -6.89 -8.83
C ASN A 205 14.29 -6.24 -9.32
#